data_AF-A0AAD9F601-F1
#
_entry.id   AF-A0AAD9F601-F1
#
_cell.length_a   1.000
_cell.length_b   1.000
_cell.length_c   1.000
_cell.angle_alpha   90.00
_cell.angle_beta   90.00
_cell.angle_gamma   90.00
#
_symmetry.space_group_name_H-M   'P 1'
#
loop_
_entity.id
_entity.type
_entity.pdbx_description
1 polymer ?
#
loop_
_entity_poly.entity_id
_entity_poly.type
_entity_poly.pdbx_seq_one_letter_code
_entity_poly.pdbx_strand_id
1 'polypeptide(L)'
;MRVATNQLNYTLDVVLNASDVAIIQQFQSSLNSFPIQLGNNTEISEITFTTVCSSTATGFQCRCEDNFAWPYSTCVTYGACDSIVSGICTCIDAIPADGQSCQAIS
;
A
#
# COMPACT_ATOMS: atom_id res chain seq x y z
N MET A 1 -33.11 3.59 25.91
CA MET A 1 -32.62 4.78 25.15
C MET A 1 -31.39 4.33 24.38
N ARG A 2 -31.44 4.22 23.04
CA ARG A 2 -30.25 3.89 22.24
C ARG A 2 -29.60 5.21 21.85
N VAL A 3 -28.40 5.47 22.36
CA VAL A 3 -27.57 6.59 21.90
C VAL A 3 -27.05 6.19 20.52
N ALA A 4 -27.45 6.90 19.48
CA ALA A 4 -26.83 6.78 18.17
C ALA A 4 -25.48 7.51 18.23
N THR A 5 -24.39 6.76 18.34
CA THR A 5 -23.05 7.28 18.14
C THR A 5 -22.82 7.42 16.63
N ASN A 6 -22.78 8.65 16.12
CA ASN A 6 -22.35 8.89 14.74
C ASN A 6 -20.85 8.56 14.63
N GLN A 7 -20.53 7.32 14.26
CA GLN A 7 -19.17 6.93 13.87
C GLN A 7 -18.93 7.40 12.44
N LEU A 8 -17.86 8.18 12.26
CA LEU A 8 -17.40 8.63 10.96
C LEU A 8 -16.20 7.77 10.56
N ASN A 9 -16.31 7.07 9.43
CA ASN A 9 -15.24 6.24 8.89
C ASN A 9 -14.53 7.02 7.78
N TYR A 10 -13.20 7.04 7.84
CA TYR A 10 -12.34 7.69 6.86
C TYR A 10 -11.26 6.71 6.42
N THR A 11 -10.94 6.72 5.13
CA THR A 11 -9.80 6.01 4.57
C THR A 11 -8.74 7.04 4.20
N LEU A 12 -7.49 6.76 4.56
CA LEU A 12 -6.34 7.62 4.32
C LEU A 12 -5.26 6.82 3.59
N ASP A 13 -4.81 7.32 2.45
CA ASP A 13 -3.67 6.75 1.72
C ASP A 13 -2.40 7.51 2.12
N VAL A 14 -1.39 6.77 2.59
CA VAL A 14 -0.13 7.33 3.11
C VAL A 14 1.05 6.66 2.42
N VAL A 15 1.98 7.48 1.90
CA VAL A 15 3.25 7.01 1.34
C VAL A 15 4.35 7.20 2.38
N LEU A 16 5.08 6.12 2.67
CA LEU A 16 6.19 6.12 3.62
C LEU A 16 7.51 5.88 2.89
N ASN A 17 8.44 6.82 3.01
CA ASN A 17 9.80 6.67 2.52
C ASN A 17 10.74 6.36 3.68
N ALA A 18 11.46 5.25 3.60
CA ALA A 18 12.43 4.84 4.60
C ALA A 18 13.79 4.55 3.94
N SER A 19 14.87 4.92 4.63
CA SER A 19 16.24 4.63 4.18
C SER A 19 16.66 3.18 4.42
N ASP A 20 15.96 2.48 5.33
CA ASP A 20 16.24 1.10 5.71
C ASP A 20 14.96 0.27 5.64
N VAL A 21 15.01 -0.85 4.91
CA VAL A 21 13.89 -1.79 4.77
C VAL A 21 13.46 -2.39 6.11
N ALA A 22 14.38 -2.46 7.09
CA ALA A 22 14.07 -2.96 8.43
C ALA A 22 13.00 -2.10 9.13
N ILE A 23 12.95 -0.79 8.85
CA ILE A 23 11.93 0.11 9.41
C ILE A 23 10.54 -0.26 8.87
N ILE A 24 10.44 -0.59 7.57
CA ILE A 24 9.18 -1.00 6.94
C ILE A 24 8.71 -2.33 7.53
N GLN A 25 9.61 -3.30 7.69
CA GLN A 25 9.30 -4.61 8.30
C GLN A 25 8.86 -4.47 9.76
N GLN A 26 9.55 -3.64 10.55
CA GLN A 26 9.18 -3.36 11.92
C GLN A 26 7.80 -2.69 12.00
N PHE A 27 7.53 -1.73 11.11
CA PHE A 27 6.23 -1.07 11.02
C PHE A 27 5.13 -2.08 10.70
N GLN A 28 5.30 -2.91 9.67
CA GLN A 28 4.38 -4.01 9.34
C GLN A 28 4.11 -4.93 10.53
N SER A 29 5.16 -5.34 11.25
CA SER A 29 5.02 -6.22 12.42
C SER A 29 4.26 -5.58 13.59
N SER A 30 4.28 -4.24 13.69
CA SER A 30 3.59 -3.49 14.74
C SER A 30 2.09 -3.35 14.46
N LEU A 31 1.66 -3.60 13.22
CA LEU A 31 0.28 -3.45 12.76
C LEU A 31 -0.52 -4.77 12.80
N ASN A 32 -0.10 -5.74 13.61
CA ASN A 32 -0.80 -7.02 13.75
C ASN A 32 -1.97 -6.99 14.75
N SER A 33 -2.20 -5.86 15.42
CA SER A 33 -3.18 -5.74 16.50
C SER A 33 -4.05 -4.50 16.30
N PHE A 34 -5.28 -4.72 15.86
CA PHE A 34 -6.31 -3.68 15.69
C PHE A 34 -7.49 -3.89 16.65
N PRO A 35 -8.21 -2.82 17.03
CA PRO A 35 -7.99 -1.42 16.62
C PRO A 35 -6.83 -0.73 17.38
N ILE A 36 -6.19 0.25 16.74
CA ILE A 36 -5.14 1.08 17.35
C ILE A 36 -5.75 2.41 17.79
N GLN A 37 -5.69 2.73 19.08
CA GLN A 37 -6.18 4.00 19.62
C GLN A 37 -5.19 5.13 19.33
N LEU A 38 -5.58 6.13 18.54
CA LEU A 38 -4.79 7.33 18.27
C LEU A 38 -5.09 8.46 19.27
N GLY A 39 -6.27 8.44 19.89
CA GLY A 39 -6.72 9.41 20.87
C GLY A 39 -8.03 8.94 21.54
N ASN A 40 -8.71 9.84 22.26
CA ASN A 40 -9.88 9.47 23.07
C ASN A 40 -11.10 9.02 22.25
N ASN A 41 -11.19 9.40 20.97
CA ASN A 41 -12.37 9.18 20.13
C ASN A 41 -12.02 8.75 18.70
N THR A 42 -10.74 8.46 18.43
CA THR A 42 -10.25 8.10 17.10
C THR A 42 -9.45 6.81 17.21
N GLU A 43 -9.88 5.83 16.44
CA GLU A 43 -9.20 4.54 16.32
C GLU A 43 -8.90 4.25 14.86
N ILE A 44 -7.77 3.61 14.62
CA ILE A 44 -7.49 2.96 13.35
C ILE A 44 -8.10 1.57 13.43
N SER A 45 -9.10 1.31 12.58
CA SER A 45 -9.76 0.01 12.49
C SER A 45 -8.92 -1.02 11.75
N GLU A 46 -8.18 -0.58 10.72
CA GLU A 46 -7.36 -1.43 9.87
C GLU A 46 -6.28 -0.61 9.15
N ILE A 47 -5.20 -1.29 8.74
CA ILE A 47 -4.22 -0.75 7.80
C ILE A 47 -3.90 -1.85 6.80
N THR A 48 -3.83 -1.48 5.52
CA THR A 48 -3.45 -2.39 4.44
C THR A 48 -2.30 -1.79 3.66
N PHE A 49 -1.23 -2.56 3.51
CA PHE A 49 -0.15 -2.21 2.60
C PHE A 49 -0.55 -2.65 1.20
N THR A 50 -0.40 -1.76 0.23
CA THR A 50 -0.74 -2.07 -1.16
C THR A 50 0.50 -2.17 -2.04
N THR A 51 1.57 -1.45 -1.68
CA THR A 51 2.78 -1.32 -2.50
C THR A 51 4.03 -1.23 -1.63
N VAL A 52 5.06 -1.98 -2.00
CA VAL A 52 6.39 -1.92 -1.40
C VAL A 52 7.43 -1.68 -2.49
N CYS A 53 8.19 -0.59 -2.33
CA CYS A 53 9.28 -0.23 -3.24
C CYS A 53 10.64 -0.49 -2.58
N SER A 54 11.57 -1.06 -3.35
CA SER A 54 12.93 -1.34 -2.90
C SER A 54 13.96 -1.00 -3.97
N SER A 55 15.16 -0.60 -3.57
CA SER A 55 16.26 -0.35 -4.50
C SER A 55 16.80 -1.67 -5.06
N THR A 56 17.08 -1.70 -6.36
CA THR A 56 17.74 -2.80 -7.07
C THR A 56 19.06 -2.31 -7.68
N ALA A 57 19.84 -3.21 -8.27
CA ALA A 57 21.10 -2.86 -8.93
C ALA A 57 20.94 -1.86 -10.10
N THR A 58 19.75 -1.83 -10.72
CA THR A 58 19.45 -1.05 -11.91
C THR A 58 18.50 0.12 -11.65
N GLY A 59 18.04 0.32 -10.41
CA GLY A 59 17.10 1.38 -10.06
C GLY A 59 16.23 1.03 -8.86
N PHE A 60 14.92 1.15 -9.03
CA PHE A 60 13.93 0.80 -8.02
C PHE A 60 12.94 -0.21 -8.58
N GLN A 61 12.43 -1.06 -7.72
CA GLN A 61 11.37 -1.99 -8.06
C GLN A 61 10.25 -1.88 -7.03
N CYS A 62 9.03 -1.65 -7.51
CA CYS A 62 7.83 -1.55 -6.70
C CYS A 62 6.91 -2.75 -6.96
N ARG A 63 6.58 -3.46 -5.88
CA ARG A 63 5.76 -4.66 -5.91
C ARG A 63 4.45 -4.45 -5.16
N CYS A 64 3.39 -5.07 -5.64
CA CYS A 64 2.12 -5.09 -4.95
C CYS A 64 2.09 -6.18 -3.87
N GLU A 65 1.40 -5.88 -2.77
CA GLU A 65 1.03 -6.89 -1.78
C GLU A 65 -0.10 -7.79 -2.32
N ASP A 66 -0.35 -8.90 -1.63
CA ASP A 66 -1.36 -9.87 -2.03
C ASP A 66 -2.75 -9.22 -2.20
N ASN A 67 -3.45 -9.59 -3.27
CA ASN A 67 -4.75 -9.04 -3.70
C ASN A 67 -4.70 -7.60 -4.26
N PHE A 68 -3.51 -7.06 -4.52
CA PHE A 68 -3.35 -5.77 -5.19
C PHE A 68 -2.56 -5.94 -6.49
N ALA A 69 -2.84 -5.08 -7.47
CA ALA A 69 -2.12 -5.06 -8.73
C ALA A 69 -2.04 -3.65 -9.34
N TRP A 70 -1.07 -3.45 -10.21
CA TRP A 70 -0.99 -2.26 -11.06
C TRP A 70 -1.91 -2.41 -12.27
N PRO A 71 -2.63 -1.34 -12.67
CA PRO A 71 -3.39 -1.36 -13.90
C PRO A 71 -2.46 -1.36 -15.12
N TYR A 72 -2.96 -1.86 -16.25
CA TYR A 72 -2.22 -1.98 -17.52
C TYR A 72 -1.42 -0.73 -17.90
N SER A 73 -2.01 0.47 -17.76
CA SER A 73 -1.37 1.73 -18.08
C SER A 73 -0.11 1.96 -17.25
N THR A 74 -0.14 1.66 -15.96
CA THR A 74 0.99 1.80 -15.05
C THR A 74 2.07 0.77 -15.37
N CYS A 75 1.68 -0.47 -15.64
CA CYS A 75 2.61 -1.54 -16.06
C CYS A 75 3.40 -1.16 -17.32
N VAL A 76 2.74 -0.59 -18.33
CA VAL A 76 3.41 -0.16 -19.56
C VAL A 76 4.23 1.10 -19.36
N THR A 77 3.73 2.07 -18.58
CA THR A 77 4.39 3.36 -18.36
C THR A 77 5.69 3.23 -17.58
N TYR A 78 5.68 2.42 -16.51
CA TYR A 78 6.82 2.27 -15.61
C TYR A 78 7.66 1.02 -15.88
N GLY A 79 7.24 0.18 -16.83
CA GLY A 79 7.91 -1.07 -17.18
C GLY A 79 7.61 -2.17 -16.15
N ALA A 80 6.83 -3.17 -16.55
CA ALA A 80 6.54 -4.32 -15.70
C ALA A 80 7.78 -5.21 -15.56
N CYS A 81 8.13 -5.59 -14.33
CA CYS A 81 9.19 -6.57 -14.04
C CYS A 81 8.68 -8.02 -14.00
N ASP A 82 7.36 -8.20 -14.07
CA ASP A 82 6.68 -9.48 -14.23
C ASP A 82 5.80 -9.50 -15.48
N SER A 83 5.24 -10.67 -15.78
CA SER A 83 4.35 -10.81 -16.93
C SER A 83 3.04 -10.09 -16.68
N ILE A 84 2.60 -9.31 -17.68
CA ILE A 84 1.26 -8.70 -17.65
C ILE A 84 0.25 -9.80 -17.96
N VAL A 85 -0.58 -10.16 -16.99
CA VAL A 85 -1.63 -11.18 -17.11
C VAL A 85 -2.98 -10.50 -16.90
N SER A 86 -3.94 -10.75 -17.79
CA SER A 86 -5.28 -10.14 -17.72
C SER A 86 -5.29 -8.61 -17.61
N GLY A 87 -4.28 -7.94 -18.18
CA GLY A 87 -4.17 -6.49 -18.16
C GLY A 87 -3.68 -5.90 -16.84
N ILE A 88 -3.13 -6.70 -15.93
CA ILE A 88 -2.51 -6.26 -14.69
C ILE A 88 -1.09 -6.84 -14.55
N CYS A 89 -0.28 -6.20 -13.73
CA CYS A 89 1.03 -6.69 -13.31
C CYS A 89 1.20 -6.47 -11.80
N THR A 90 2.05 -7.25 -11.15
CA THR A 90 2.31 -7.11 -9.71
C THR A 90 3.62 -6.38 -9.42
N CYS A 91 4.39 -6.03 -10.45
CA CYS A 91 5.72 -5.49 -10.32
C CYS A 91 6.01 -4.43 -11.40
N ILE A 92 6.58 -3.29 -11.01
CA ILE A 92 7.14 -2.27 -11.93
C ILE A 92 8.56 -1.85 -11.53
N ASP A 93 9.38 -1.44 -12.50
CA ASP A 93 10.79 -1.04 -12.32
C ASP A 93 10.98 0.49 -12.16
N ALA A 94 10.04 1.15 -11.47
CA ALA A 94 10.15 2.56 -11.10
C ALA A 94 9.31 2.89 -9.86
N ILE A 95 9.60 4.05 -9.24
CA ILE A 95 8.72 4.66 -8.24
C ILE A 95 7.68 5.52 -8.99
N PRO A 96 6.37 5.21 -8.87
CA PRO A 96 5.33 5.99 -9.52
C PRO A 96 5.29 7.44 -9.05
N ALA A 97 4.91 8.34 -9.96
CA ALA A 97 4.66 9.74 -9.62
C ALA A 97 3.33 9.88 -8.86
N ASP A 98 3.15 11.02 -8.18
CA ASP A 98 1.88 11.42 -7.54
C ASP A 98 1.31 10.44 -6.50
N GLY A 99 2.17 9.59 -5.91
CA GLY A 99 1.75 8.63 -4.89
C GLY A 99 0.84 7.53 -5.41
N GLN A 100 0.86 7.23 -6.72
CA GLN A 100 0.14 6.08 -7.25
C GLN A 100 0.59 4.79 -6.53
N SER A 101 -0.39 3.96 -6.19
CA SER A 101 -0.21 2.70 -5.49
C SER A 101 -1.03 1.60 -6.18
N CYS A 102 -0.74 0.35 -5.83
CA CYS A 102 -1.46 -0.80 -6.36
C CYS A 102 -2.92 -0.74 -5.92
N GLN A 103 -3.82 -1.17 -6.81
CA GLN A 103 -5.26 -1.17 -6.58
C GLN A 103 -5.74 -2.58 -6.26
N ALA A 104 -6.80 -2.67 -5.44
CA ALA A 104 -7.38 -3.96 -5.10
C ALA A 104 -7.88 -4.68 -6.37
N ILE A 105 -7.57 -5.96 -6.48
CA ILE A 105 -8.04 -6.81 -7.58
C ILE A 105 -9.51 -7.12 -7.33
N SER A 106 -10.37 -6.79 -8.30
CA SER A 106 -11.83 -7.02 -8.27
C SER A 106 -12.23 -8.34 -8.89
#